data_AF-A0A0B3AI29-F1
#
_entry.id   AF-A0A0B3AI29-F1
#
_cell.length_a   1.000
_cell.length_b   1.000
_cell.length_c   1.000
_cell.angle_alpha   90.00
_cell.angle_beta   90.00
_cell.angle_gamma   90.00
#
_symmetry.space_group_name_H-M   'P 1'
#
loop_
_entity.id
_entity.type
_entity.pdbx_description
1 polymer ?
#
loop_
_entity_poly.entity_id
_entity_poly.type
_entity_poly.pdbx_seq_one_letter_code
_entity_poly.pdbx_strand_id
1 'polypeptide(L)'
;MIKEKSWLWYGTIFAHPYVHTTIYPHIYVSKNFSTLSKQVQTRIIKHETIHLEQQKKHGKIKFFFLYLFVLPVLYNPWRYAWEWEAYIKSGTTKKQTKKYLSSWHYGFL
;
A
#
# COMPACT_ATOMS: atom_id res chain seq x y z
N MET A 1 9.51 -10.15 6.16
CA MET A 1 10.01 -11.03 5.08
C MET A 1 9.27 -10.71 3.79
N ILE A 2 9.99 -10.41 2.71
CA ILE A 2 9.39 -10.10 1.39
C ILE A 2 8.98 -11.42 0.73
N LYS A 3 7.77 -11.47 0.16
CA LYS A 3 7.22 -12.62 -0.55
C LYS A 3 6.63 -12.15 -1.88
N GLU A 4 6.70 -12.98 -2.91
CA GLU A 4 5.93 -12.74 -4.13
C GLU A 4 4.50 -13.27 -3.96
N LYS A 5 3.53 -12.61 -4.60
CA LYS A 5 2.14 -13.08 -4.60
C LYS A 5 2.01 -14.40 -5.36
N SER A 6 1.55 -15.44 -4.67
CA SER A 6 1.18 -16.72 -5.28
C SER A 6 -0.11 -16.62 -6.09
N TRP A 7 -0.44 -17.67 -6.86
CA TRP A 7 -1.65 -17.74 -7.67
C TRP A 7 -2.96 -17.53 -6.87
N LEU A 8 -2.98 -17.90 -5.58
CA LEU A 8 -4.14 -17.74 -4.70
C LEU A 8 -4.58 -16.27 -4.56
N TRP A 9 -3.65 -15.32 -4.68
CA TRP A 9 -3.96 -13.88 -4.61
C TRP A 9 -4.89 -13.42 -5.73
N TYR A 10 -4.92 -14.14 -6.86
CA TYR A 10 -5.75 -13.79 -8.00
C TYR A 10 -7.24 -13.99 -7.75
N GLY A 11 -7.62 -14.76 -6.72
CA GLY A 11 -9.00 -14.87 -6.26
C GLY A 11 -9.45 -13.73 -5.33
N THR A 12 -8.63 -12.70 -5.12
CA THR A 12 -8.91 -11.60 -4.17
C THR A 12 -8.96 -10.25 -4.88
N ILE A 13 -9.58 -9.24 -4.26
CA ILE A 13 -9.52 -7.85 -4.75
C ILE A 13 -8.10 -7.26 -4.78
N PHE A 14 -7.11 -7.95 -4.18
CA PHE A 14 -5.70 -7.56 -4.17
C PHE A 14 -4.88 -8.21 -5.29
N ALA A 15 -5.55 -8.86 -6.26
CA ALA A 15 -5.00 -9.58 -7.42
C ALA A 15 -4.29 -8.72 -8.48
N HIS A 16 -4.16 -7.41 -8.28
CA HIS A 16 -3.70 -6.52 -9.34
C HIS A 16 -2.17 -6.63 -9.56
N PRO A 17 -1.68 -6.74 -10.81
CA PRO A 17 -0.27 -6.99 -11.14
C PRO A 17 0.69 -5.85 -10.78
N TYR A 18 0.16 -4.71 -10.37
CA TYR A 18 0.92 -3.54 -9.92
C TYR A 18 0.66 -3.16 -8.46
N VAL A 19 -0.11 -3.98 -7.73
CA VAL A 19 -0.43 -3.73 -6.32
C VAL A 19 0.45 -4.58 -5.43
N HIS A 20 1.16 -3.92 -4.53
CA HIS A 20 1.87 -4.53 -3.41
C HIS A 20 0.93 -4.58 -2.20
N THR A 21 1.12 -5.56 -1.32
CA THR A 21 0.22 -5.73 -0.18
C THR A 21 1.03 -6.07 1.06
N THR A 22 0.84 -5.31 2.11
CA THR A 22 1.48 -5.56 3.39
C THR A 22 0.53 -6.26 4.36
N ILE A 23 0.94 -7.43 4.85
CA ILE A 23 0.27 -8.13 5.95
C ILE A 23 1.33 -8.51 6.95
N TYR A 24 1.40 -7.79 8.08
CA TYR A 24 2.43 -7.97 9.09
C TYR A 24 2.64 -9.46 9.46
N PRO A 25 3.90 -9.96 9.48
CA PRO A 25 5.19 -9.27 9.25
C PRO A 25 5.72 -9.38 7.79
N HIS A 26 4.84 -9.59 6.81
CA HIS A 26 5.18 -9.89 5.42
C HIS A 26 4.82 -8.75 4.47
N ILE A 27 5.67 -8.55 3.46
CA ILE A 27 5.39 -7.68 2.31
C ILE A 27 5.20 -8.58 1.11
N TYR A 28 4.03 -8.52 0.48
CA TYR A 28 3.70 -9.26 -0.72
C TYR A 28 3.87 -8.37 -1.94
N VAL A 29 4.94 -8.57 -2.69
CA VAL A 29 5.22 -7.79 -3.89
C VAL A 29 4.49 -8.37 -5.11
N SER A 30 4.21 -7.51 -6.09
CA SER A 30 3.61 -7.93 -7.34
C SER A 30 4.58 -8.76 -8.19
N LYS A 31 4.06 -9.55 -9.13
CA LYS A 31 4.89 -10.41 -10.01
C LYS A 31 5.95 -9.65 -10.80
N ASN A 32 5.63 -8.42 -11.20
CA ASN A 32 6.53 -7.59 -12.00
C ASN A 32 7.54 -6.82 -11.13
N PHE A 33 7.60 -7.06 -9.82
CA PHE A 33 8.48 -6.30 -8.92
C PHE A 33 9.96 -6.46 -9.29
N SER A 34 10.39 -7.69 -9.59
CA SER A 34 11.76 -8.01 -9.95
C SER A 34 12.22 -7.37 -11.26
N THR A 35 11.28 -7.04 -12.17
CA THR A 35 11.57 -6.39 -13.45
C THR A 35 11.65 -4.86 -13.34
N LEU A 36 11.28 -4.27 -12.20
CA LEU A 36 11.38 -2.82 -11.97
C LEU A 36 12.84 -2.40 -11.72
N SER A 37 13.16 -1.13 -11.96
CA SER A 37 14.48 -0.60 -11.61
C SER A 37 14.74 -0.69 -10.11
N LYS A 38 16.01 -0.88 -9.71
CA LYS A 38 16.40 -0.97 -8.29
C LYS A 38 15.90 0.22 -7.46
N GLN A 39 15.90 1.42 -8.05
CA GLN A 39 15.43 2.62 -7.37
C GLN A 39 13.93 2.54 -7.05
N VAL A 40 13.13 2.04 -8.00
CA VAL A 40 11.68 1.83 -7.81
C VAL A 40 11.43 0.72 -6.79
N GLN A 41 12.17 -0.40 -6.88
CA GLN A 41 12.07 -1.49 -5.91
C GLN A 41 12.35 -1.02 -4.48
N THR A 42 13.46 -0.28 -4.28
CA THR A 42 13.82 0.27 -2.96
C THR A 42 12.74 1.20 -2.43
N ARG A 43 12.17 2.07 -3.28
CA ARG A 43 11.07 2.96 -2.87
C ARG A 43 9.84 2.18 -2.42
N ILE A 44 9.44 1.16 -3.19
CA ILE A 44 8.31 0.28 -2.85
C ILE A 44 8.56 -0.43 -1.52
N ILE A 45 9.75 -1.03 -1.33
CA ILE A 45 10.08 -1.71 -0.07
C ILE A 45 10.01 -0.74 1.11
N LYS A 46 10.54 0.48 0.96
CA LYS A 46 10.44 1.52 2.01
C LYS A 46 8.99 1.86 2.33
N HIS A 47 8.17 2.08 1.30
CA HIS A 47 6.75 2.37 1.44
C HIS A 47 6.00 1.26 2.18
N GLU A 48 6.15 0.01 1.75
CA GLU A 48 5.51 -1.14 2.39
C GLU A 48 6.04 -1.39 3.82
N THR A 49 7.31 -1.10 4.08
CA THR A 49 7.88 -1.16 5.45
C THR A 49 7.20 -0.17 6.39
N ILE A 50 6.83 1.02 5.91
CA ILE A 50 6.10 2.01 6.72
C ILE A 50 4.71 1.48 7.05
N HIS A 51 4.04 0.80 6.12
CA HIS A 51 2.76 0.13 6.42
C HIS A 51 2.92 -1.01 7.44
N LEU A 52 4.03 -1.76 7.43
CA LEU A 52 4.31 -2.74 8.48
C LEU A 52 4.45 -2.08 9.85
N GLU A 53 5.15 -0.96 9.94
CA GLU A 53 5.31 -0.20 11.18
C GLU A 53 3.97 0.37 11.66
N GLN A 54 3.15 0.89 10.75
CA GLN A 54 1.79 1.36 11.05
C GLN A 54 0.90 0.21 11.55
N GLN A 55 0.95 -0.97 10.92
CA GLN A 55 0.23 -2.17 11.38
C GLN A 55 0.68 -2.63 12.75
N LYS A 56 2.00 -2.60 13.02
CA LYS A 56 2.58 -2.93 14.33
C LYS A 56 2.13 -1.93 15.40
N LYS A 57 2.09 -0.64 15.09
CA LYS A 57 1.71 0.45 16.01
C LYS A 57 0.22 0.47 16.33
N HIS A 58 -0.64 0.31 15.32
CA HIS A 58 -2.09 0.44 15.47
C HIS A 58 -2.80 -0.90 15.73
N GLY A 59 -2.09 -2.01 15.58
CA GLY A 59 -2.66 -3.36 15.61
C GLY A 59 -3.26 -3.74 14.25
N LYS A 60 -2.95 -4.96 13.79
CA LYS A 60 -3.33 -5.44 12.45
C LYS A 60 -4.83 -5.31 12.15
N ILE A 61 -5.70 -5.69 13.09
CA ILE A 61 -7.15 -5.72 12.91
C ILE A 61 -7.69 -4.29 12.73
N LYS A 62 -7.31 -3.38 13.65
CA LYS A 62 -7.71 -1.98 13.60
C LYS A 62 -7.19 -1.30 12.34
N PHE A 63 -5.94 -1.56 11.98
CA PHE A 63 -5.36 -1.04 10.74
C PHE A 63 -6.17 -1.50 9.53
N PHE A 64 -6.41 -2.80 9.34
CA PHE A 64 -7.17 -3.30 8.19
C PHE A 64 -8.60 -2.78 8.16
N PHE A 65 -9.25 -2.69 9.31
CA PHE A 65 -10.60 -2.14 9.39
C PHE A 65 -10.64 -0.67 8.94
N LEU A 66 -9.73 0.17 9.46
CA LEU A 66 -9.67 1.58 9.06
C LEU A 66 -9.17 1.77 7.63
N TYR A 67 -8.31 0.88 7.15
CA TYR A 67 -7.72 0.95 5.81
C TYR A 67 -8.71 0.48 4.72
N LEU A 68 -9.53 -0.54 4.99
CA LEU A 68 -10.46 -1.13 4.02
C LEU A 68 -11.92 -0.71 4.19
N PHE A 69 -12.40 -0.56 5.44
CA PHE A 69 -13.84 -0.51 5.75
C PHE A 69 -14.35 0.87 6.17
N VAL A 70 -13.49 1.87 6.33
CA VAL A 70 -13.96 3.26 6.46
C VAL A 70 -14.30 3.78 5.07
N LEU A 71 -15.54 3.46 4.66
CA LEU A 71 -16.27 3.97 3.49
C LEU A 71 -15.63 3.68 2.12
N PRO A 72 -15.86 2.49 1.52
CA PRO A 72 -15.50 2.24 0.11
C PRO A 72 -16.23 3.15 -0.88
N VAL A 73 -17.18 3.97 -0.40
CA VAL A 73 -18.03 4.89 -1.18
C VAL A 73 -17.61 6.37 -0.99
N LEU A 74 -16.86 6.72 0.08
CA LEU A 74 -16.50 8.11 0.41
C LEU A 74 -15.01 8.26 0.78
N TYR A 75 -14.55 9.51 0.94
CA TYR A 75 -13.21 9.84 1.42
C TYR A 75 -12.85 9.14 2.72
N ASN A 76 -11.79 8.32 2.68
CA ASN A 76 -11.21 7.67 3.84
C ASN A 76 -9.99 8.48 4.35
N PRO A 77 -10.16 9.32 5.40
CA PRO A 77 -9.08 10.17 5.90
C PRO A 77 -7.94 9.37 6.52
N TRP A 78 -8.23 8.22 7.13
CA TRP A 78 -7.22 7.37 7.76
C TRP A 78 -6.31 6.73 6.72
N ARG A 79 -6.90 6.13 5.68
CA ARG A 79 -6.15 5.58 4.55
C ARG A 79 -5.33 6.67 3.86
N TYR A 80 -5.94 7.83 3.58
CA TYR A 80 -5.22 8.94 2.95
C TYR A 80 -4.02 9.40 3.78
N ALA A 81 -4.18 9.57 5.10
CA ALA A 81 -3.10 9.99 5.99
C ALA A 81 -1.95 8.99 6.03
N TRP A 82 -2.25 7.69 6.12
CA TRP A 82 -1.24 6.63 6.15
C TRP A 82 -0.51 6.47 4.82
N GLU A 83 -1.24 6.54 3.69
CA GLU A 83 -0.66 6.53 2.35
C GLU A 83 0.22 7.76 2.12
N TRP A 84 -0.24 8.94 2.52
CA TRP A 84 0.54 10.18 2.46
C TRP A 84 1.87 10.03 3.20
N GLU A 85 1.81 9.56 4.45
CA GLU A 85 3.01 9.31 5.27
C GLU A 85 3.96 8.33 4.57
N ALA A 86 3.43 7.21 4.05
CA ALA A 86 4.22 6.19 3.38
C ALA A 86 4.90 6.72 2.10
N TYR A 87 4.20 7.51 1.28
CA TYR A 87 4.79 8.13 0.08
C TYR A 87 5.86 9.17 0.42
N ILE A 88 5.61 10.06 1.39
CA ILE A 88 6.59 11.08 1.77
C ILE A 88 7.85 10.44 2.36
N LYS A 89 7.71 9.53 3.32
CA LYS A 89 8.85 8.87 3.97
C LYS A 89 9.60 7.91 3.04
N SER A 90 8.95 7.38 2.01
CA SER A 90 9.64 6.59 0.97
C SER A 90 10.43 7.44 -0.04
N GLY A 91 10.37 8.78 0.07
CA GLY A 91 11.15 9.71 -0.76
C GLY A 91 10.38 10.35 -1.91
N THR A 92 9.04 10.24 -1.94
CA THR A 92 8.21 10.88 -2.96
C THR A 92 8.00 12.36 -2.64
N THR A 93 8.06 13.23 -3.65
CA THR A 93 7.82 14.68 -3.45
C THR A 93 6.34 14.93 -3.11
N LYS A 94 6.05 15.97 -2.31
CA LYS A 94 4.66 16.35 -1.94
C LYS A 94 3.74 16.51 -3.16
N LYS A 95 4.25 17.08 -4.26
CA LYS A 95 3.49 17.27 -5.51
C LYS A 95 3.12 15.94 -6.16
N GLN A 96 4.08 15.02 -6.25
CA GLN A 96 3.84 13.67 -6.81
C GLN A 96 2.96 12.83 -5.89
N THR A 97 3.17 12.89 -4.57
CA THR A 97 2.32 12.23 -3.59
C THR A 97 0.87 12.67 -3.76
N LYS A 98 0.60 13.98 -3.82
CA LYS A 98 -0.75 14.50 -4.06
C LYS A 98 -1.34 13.96 -5.37
N LYS A 99 -0.55 13.88 -6.44
CA LYS A 99 -0.98 13.33 -7.73
C LYS A 99 -1.35 11.85 -7.64
N TYR A 100 -0.51 11.03 -7.01
CA TYR A 100 -0.81 9.62 -6.78
C TYR A 100 -2.09 9.51 -5.96
N LEU A 101 -2.14 10.11 -4.78
CA LEU A 101 -3.32 10.03 -3.93
C LEU A 101 -4.61 10.50 -4.63
N SER A 102 -4.55 11.55 -5.46
CA SER A 102 -5.71 11.98 -6.24
C SER A 102 -6.16 10.98 -7.31
N SER A 103 -5.25 10.18 -7.88
CA SER A 103 -5.60 9.18 -8.91
C SER A 103 -6.24 7.92 -8.33
N TRP A 104 -6.07 7.67 -7.03
CA TRP A 104 -6.57 6.47 -6.38
C TRP A 104 -8.05 6.54 -6.00
N HIS A 105 -8.78 7.60 -6.39
CA HIS A 105 -10.18 7.85 -6.02
C HIS A 105 -10.50 7.28 -4.65
N TYR A 106 -10.06 7.95 -3.58
CA TYR A 106 -10.47 7.63 -2.22
C TYR A 106 -11.98 7.95 -2.07
N GLY A 107 -12.84 7.29 -2.84
CA GLY A 107 -14.22 7.67 -3.13
C GLY A 107 -14.56 7.51 -4.62
N PHE A 108 -15.36 6.47 -4.88
CA PHE A 108 -16.07 6.03 -6.10
C PHE A 108 -15.35 5.25 -7.22
N LEU A 109 -15.90 4.03 -7.44
CA LEU A 109 -15.94 3.26 -8.68
C LEU A 109 -16.44 4.12 -9.85
#